data_AF-A0A2T4J7Q5-F1
#
_entry.id   AF-A0A2T4J7Q5-F1
#
_cell.length_a   1.000
_cell.length_b   1.000
_cell.length_c   1.000
_cell.angle_alpha   90.00
_cell.angle_beta   90.00
_cell.angle_gamma   90.00
#
_symmetry.space_group_name_H-M   'P 1'
#
loop_
_entity.id
_entity.type
_entity.pdbx_description
1 polymer ?
#
loop_
_entity_poly.entity_id
_entity_poly.type
_entity_poly.pdbx_seq_one_letter_code
_entity_poly.pdbx_strand_id
1 'polypeptide(L)'
;MWSDPNLKEFYGRVERIEKMRRKGYGFEARGTLGRSSTFRREGSVGRLLRSLVVVIAIGFVLKGAILFHVGDETYDRRVGELATGTGFDPLAATLMAADPVTRMIASFLGQVFPA
;
A
#
# COMPACT_ATOMS: atom_id res chain seq x y z
N MET A 1 -27.18 -48.99 5.01
CA MET A 1 -26.18 -48.74 3.95
C MET A 1 -24.86 -48.42 4.65
N TRP A 2 -24.07 -49.44 4.97
CA TRP A 2 -22.80 -49.27 5.67
C TRP A 2 -21.79 -48.64 4.72
N SER A 3 -21.36 -47.42 5.01
CA SER A 3 -20.25 -46.79 4.34
C SER A 3 -18.99 -47.60 4.66
N ASP A 4 -18.43 -48.26 3.66
CA ASP A 4 -17.17 -48.99 3.80
C ASP A 4 -16.09 -48.03 4.34
N PRO A 5 -15.57 -48.26 5.55
CA PRO A 5 -14.54 -47.40 6.15
C PRO A 5 -13.32 -47.23 5.24
N ASN A 6 -12.99 -48.25 4.44
CA ASN A 6 -11.88 -48.23 3.50
C ASN A 6 -12.12 -47.25 2.35
N LEU A 7 -13.37 -47.17 1.87
CA LEU A 7 -13.75 -46.26 0.80
C LEU A 7 -13.66 -44.79 1.25
N LYS A 8 -14.04 -44.49 2.50
CA LYS A 8 -13.90 -43.15 3.08
C LYS A 8 -12.43 -42.74 3.21
N GLU A 9 -11.57 -43.66 3.64
CA GLU A 9 -10.13 -43.41 3.75
C GLU A 9 -9.51 -43.15 2.37
N PHE A 10 -9.89 -43.95 1.37
CA PHE A 10 -9.45 -43.80 -0.01
C PHE A 10 -9.81 -42.42 -0.57
N TYR A 11 -11.08 -42.01 -0.48
CA TYR A 11 -11.51 -40.69 -0.96
C TYR A 11 -10.81 -39.55 -0.21
N GLY A 12 -10.61 -39.66 1.11
CA GLY A 12 -9.88 -38.66 1.88
C GLY A 12 -8.42 -38.53 1.46
N ARG A 13 -7.78 -39.62 1.03
CA ARG A 13 -6.41 -39.58 0.46
C ARG A 13 -6.39 -38.92 -0.91
N VAL A 14 -7.35 -39.25 -1.79
CA VAL A 14 -7.47 -38.63 -3.12
C VAL A 14 -7.71 -37.13 -2.99
N GLU A 15 -8.61 -36.70 -2.11
CA GLU A 15 -8.90 -35.28 -1.87
C GLU A 15 -7.66 -34.52 -1.39
N ARG A 16 -6.85 -35.14 -0.51
CA ARG A 16 -5.56 -34.54 -0.08
C ARG A 16 -4.60 -34.37 -1.25
N ILE A 17 -4.48 -35.38 -2.13
CA ILE A 17 -3.60 -35.33 -3.30
C ILE A 17 -4.08 -34.26 -4.28
N GLU A 18 -5.38 -34.18 -4.57
CA GLU A 18 -5.94 -33.14 -5.44
C GLU A 18 -5.76 -31.74 -4.87
N LYS A 19 -5.96 -31.58 -3.56
CA LYS A 19 -5.73 -30.30 -2.86
C LYS A 19 -4.26 -29.88 -2.92
N MET A 20 -3.32 -30.83 -2.82
CA MET A 20 -1.89 -30.57 -2.97
C MET A 20 -1.54 -30.18 -4.42
N ARG A 21 -2.09 -30.91 -5.39
CA ARG A 21 -1.91 -30.61 -6.83
C ARG A 21 -2.45 -29.24 -7.22
N ARG A 22 -3.66 -28.89 -6.74
CA ARG A 22 -4.29 -27.57 -6.98
C ARG A 22 -3.46 -26.43 -6.41
N LYS A 23 -2.74 -26.66 -5.31
CA LYS A 23 -1.85 -25.68 -4.68
C LYS A 23 -0.46 -25.61 -5.33
N GLY A 24 -0.20 -26.39 -6.39
CA GLY A 24 1.07 -26.38 -7.11
C GLY A 24 2.21 -27.10 -6.40
N TYR A 25 1.93 -27.95 -5.41
CA TYR A 25 2.95 -28.81 -4.82
C TYR A 25 3.37 -29.87 -5.85
N GLY A 26 4.59 -29.75 -6.35
CA GLY A 26 5.21 -30.76 -7.20
C GLY A 26 5.54 -32.02 -6.40
N PHE A 27 5.49 -33.19 -7.05
CA PHE A 27 5.87 -34.45 -6.43
C PHE A 27 7.41 -34.49 -6.33
N GLU A 28 7.96 -34.21 -5.15
CA GLU A 28 9.40 -34.39 -4.89
C GLU A 28 9.64 -35.85 -4.48
N ALA A 29 10.13 -36.67 -5.41
CA ALA A 29 10.65 -37.98 -5.05
C ALA A 29 12.06 -37.81 -4.44
N ARG A 30 12.44 -38.66 -3.47
CA ARG A 30 13.82 -38.71 -2.98
C ARG A 30 14.77 -38.94 -4.17
N GLY A 31 15.63 -37.97 -4.49
CA GLY A 31 16.63 -38.06 -5.56
C GLY A 31 16.32 -37.30 -6.85
N THR A 32 15.11 -36.73 -7.01
CA THR A 32 14.84 -35.80 -8.12
C THR A 32 15.28 -34.39 -7.72
N LEU A 33 16.02 -33.70 -8.60
CA LEU A 33 16.60 -32.37 -8.36
C LEU A 33 15.61 -31.46 -7.62
N GLY A 34 15.93 -31.19 -6.35
CA GLY A 34 15.15 -30.32 -5.49
C GLY A 34 15.13 -28.91 -6.08
N ARG A 35 13.96 -28.49 -6.54
CA ARG A 35 13.69 -27.09 -6.78
C ARG A 35 12.37 -26.69 -6.14
N SER A 36 12.21 -27.02 -4.85
CA SER A 36 11.24 -26.38 -3.96
C SER A 36 11.62 -24.95 -3.57
N SER A 37 12.71 -24.38 -4.12
CA SER A 37 13.17 -23.03 -3.77
C SER A 37 12.43 -21.87 -4.46
N THR A 38 11.28 -22.08 -5.11
CA THR A 38 10.65 -21.02 -5.94
C THR A 38 9.21 -20.66 -5.57
N PHE A 39 8.85 -20.76 -4.29
CA PHE A 39 7.75 -19.95 -3.78
C PHE A 39 8.15 -19.25 -2.49
N ARG A 40 9.17 -18.38 -2.59
CA ARG A 40 9.24 -17.25 -1.68
C ARG A 40 7.97 -16.46 -1.95
N ARG A 41 6.99 -16.60 -1.06
CA ARG A 41 5.78 -15.78 -1.04
C ARG A 41 6.28 -14.36 -0.84
N GLU A 42 6.56 -13.64 -1.93
CA GLU A 42 6.85 -12.22 -1.88
C GLU A 42 5.66 -11.62 -1.14
N GLY A 43 5.90 -11.18 0.10
CA GLY A 43 4.85 -10.64 0.94
C GLY A 43 4.24 -9.46 0.22
N SER A 44 3.00 -9.61 -0.25
CA SER A 44 2.25 -8.56 -0.96
C SER A 44 2.17 -7.26 -0.15
N VAL A 45 2.34 -7.36 1.16
CA VAL A 45 2.44 -6.23 2.10
C VAL A 45 3.51 -5.22 1.67
N GLY A 46 4.69 -5.67 1.22
CA GLY A 46 5.74 -4.76 0.76
C GLY A 46 5.35 -4.00 -0.51
N ARG A 47 4.57 -4.63 -1.40
CA ARG A 47 4.09 -4.00 -2.64
C ARG A 47 3.01 -2.96 -2.33
N LEU A 48 2.08 -3.26 -1.41
CA LEU A 48 1.04 -2.33 -0.99
C LEU A 48 1.62 -1.13 -0.23
N LEU A 49 2.58 -1.37 0.67
CA LEU A 49 3.26 -0.30 1.40
C LEU A 49 4.01 0.63 0.45
N ARG A 50 4.70 0.07 -0.57
CA ARG A 50 5.38 0.86 -1.60
C ARG A 50 4.40 1.74 -2.37
N SER A 51 3.26 1.20 -2.80
CA SER A 51 2.23 1.99 -3.48
C SER A 51 1.68 3.10 -2.58
N LEU A 52 1.42 2.80 -1.31
CA LEU A 52 0.92 3.78 -0.34
C LEU A 52 1.90 4.95 -0.14
N VAL A 53 3.20 4.64 -0.02
CA VAL A 53 4.26 5.66 0.10
C VAL A 53 4.29 6.58 -1.12
N VAL A 54 4.14 6.03 -2.33
CA VAL A 54 4.10 6.84 -3.57
C VAL A 54 2.90 7.79 -3.58
N VAL A 55 1.71 7.31 -3.19
CA VAL A 55 0.50 8.15 -3.12
C VAL A 55 0.67 9.29 -2.12
N ILE A 56 1.22 8.98 -0.94
CA ILE A 56 1.50 9.98 0.10
C ILE A 56 2.51 11.03 -0.43
N ALA A 57 3.58 10.58 -1.09
CA ALA A 57 4.59 11.47 -1.67
C ALA A 57 3.98 12.43 -2.71
N ILE A 58 3.12 11.94 -3.59
CA ILE A 58 2.40 12.78 -4.56
C ILE A 58 1.53 13.83 -3.85
N GLY A 59 0.85 13.45 -2.77
CA GLY A 59 0.07 14.37 -1.95
C GLY A 59 0.91 15.52 -1.38
N PHE A 60 2.10 15.22 -0.84
CA PHE A 60 3.02 16.24 -0.34
C PHE A 60 3.56 17.14 -1.45
N VAL A 61 3.89 16.59 -2.62
CA VAL A 61 4.35 17.37 -3.78
C VAL A 61 3.27 18.35 -4.23
N LEU A 62 2.02 17.89 -4.35
CA LEU A 62 0.90 18.75 -4.71
C LEU A 62 0.67 19.84 -3.66
N LYS A 63 0.68 19.49 -2.37
CA LYS A 63 0.53 20.44 -1.26
C LYS A 63 1.63 21.51 -1.29
N GLY A 64 2.88 21.11 -1.52
CA GLY A 64 4.02 22.02 -1.65
C GLY A 64 3.95 22.92 -2.89
N ALA A 65 3.45 22.40 -4.01
CA ALA A 65 3.22 23.18 -5.22
C ALA A 65 2.13 24.25 -5.02
N ILE A 66 1.05 23.92 -4.29
CA ILE A 66 0.02 24.90 -3.92
C ILE A 66 0.63 25.98 -3.03
N LEU A 67 1.41 25.61 -2.02
CA LEU A 67 2.08 26.56 -1.14
C LEU A 67 3.02 27.49 -1.93
N PHE A 68 3.82 26.93 -2.84
CA PHE A 68 4.72 27.71 -3.70
C PHE A 68 3.96 28.71 -4.59
N HIS A 69 2.86 28.28 -5.21
CA HIS A 69 2.11 29.13 -6.13
C HIS A 69 1.27 30.20 -5.44
N VAL A 70 0.71 29.90 -4.26
CA VAL A 70 -0.14 30.81 -3.49
C VAL A 70 0.66 31.75 -2.59
N GLY A 71 1.85 31.32 -2.16
CA GLY A 71 2.69 32.02 -1.18
C GLY A 71 2.25 31.76 0.27
N ASP A 72 3.21 31.84 1.19
CA ASP A 72 3.04 31.45 2.60
C ASP A 72 1.89 32.20 3.29
N GLU A 73 1.83 33.53 3.18
CA GLU A 73 0.82 34.35 3.87
C GLU A 73 -0.61 34.07 3.40
N THR A 74 -0.81 33.85 2.10
CA THR A 74 -2.14 33.59 1.55
C THR A 74 -2.58 32.16 1.82
N TYR A 75 -1.64 31.21 1.87
CA TYR A 75 -1.93 29.83 2.22
C TYR A 75 -2.37 29.72 3.68
N ASP A 76 -1.61 30.28 4.61
CA ASP A 76 -1.92 30.21 6.06
C ASP A 76 -3.26 30.88 6.39
N ARG A 77 -3.60 31.98 5.70
CA ARG A 77 -4.92 32.61 5.82
C ARG A 77 -6.06 31.69 5.38
N ARG A 78 -5.93 31.00 4.24
CA ARG A 78 -6.95 30.05 3.76
C ARG A 78 -7.10 28.85 4.69
N VAL A 79 -6.00 28.35 5.26
CA VAL A 79 -6.05 27.28 6.27
C VAL A 79 -6.73 27.78 7.55
N GLY A 80 -6.47 29.02 7.96
CA GLY A 80 -7.16 29.66 9.09
C GLY A 80 -8.66 29.81 8.87
N GLU A 81 -9.08 30.23 7.68
CA GLU A 81 -10.50 30.29 7.29
C GLU A 81 -11.14 28.88 7.34
N LEU A 82 -10.45 27.86 6.83
CA LEU A 82 -10.88 26.46 6.91
C LEU A 82 -11.05 25.96 8.36
N ALA A 83 -10.17 26.39 9.27
CA ALA A 83 -10.23 26.00 10.68
C ALA A 83 -11.50 26.53 11.38
N THR A 84 -12.04 27.65 10.90
CA THR A 84 -13.27 28.27 11.43
C THR A 84 -14.56 27.77 10.77
N GLY A 85 -14.45 26.89 9.77
CA GLY A 85 -15.59 26.32 9.05
C GLY A 85 -16.40 25.31 9.86
N THR A 86 -17.37 24.66 9.20
CA THR A 86 -18.30 23.72 9.86
C THR A 86 -18.22 22.32 9.27
N GLY A 87 -18.51 21.29 10.07
CA GLY A 87 -18.46 19.91 9.62
C GLY A 87 -17.02 19.40 9.48
N PHE A 88 -16.59 19.12 8.25
CA PHE A 88 -15.27 18.52 7.96
C PHE A 88 -14.14 19.55 7.78
N ASP A 89 -14.47 20.84 7.70
CA ASP A 89 -13.49 21.90 7.43
C ASP A 89 -12.35 21.97 8.46
N PRO A 90 -12.59 21.82 9.79
CA PRO A 90 -11.50 21.84 10.78
C PRO A 90 -10.53 20.65 10.62
N LEU A 91 -11.03 19.49 10.20
CA LEU A 91 -10.19 18.32 9.90
C LEU A 91 -9.36 18.57 8.63
N ALA A 92 -9.95 19.18 7.60
CA ALA A 92 -9.19 19.58 6.42
C ALA A 92 -8.14 20.65 6.76
N ALA A 93 -8.44 21.59 7.67
CA ALA A 93 -7.51 22.61 8.14
C ALA A 93 -6.29 22.00 8.82
N THR A 94 -6.51 21.05 9.73
CA THR A 94 -5.41 20.34 10.41
C THR A 94 -4.56 19.52 9.45
N LEU A 95 -5.18 18.88 8.44
CA LEU A 95 -4.45 18.15 7.39
C LEU A 95 -3.65 19.10 6.47
N MET A 96 -4.18 20.29 6.21
CA MET A 96 -3.58 21.28 5.31
C MET A 96 -2.59 22.21 6.00
N ALA A 97 -2.49 22.23 7.33
CA ALA A 97 -1.48 23.01 8.04
C ALA A 97 -0.08 22.81 7.45
N ALA A 98 0.69 23.89 7.28
CA ALA A 98 1.96 23.86 6.57
C ALA A 98 3.04 23.07 7.36
N ASP A 99 3.20 21.79 7.03
CA ASP A 99 4.23 20.93 7.62
C ASP A 99 5.65 21.30 7.15
N PRO A 100 6.71 20.99 7.92
CA PRO A 100 8.10 21.24 7.51
C PRO A 100 8.47 20.63 6.15
N VAL A 101 7.91 19.45 5.83
CA VAL A 101 8.09 18.78 4.54
C VAL A 101 7.49 19.60 3.39
N THR A 102 6.29 20.16 3.59
CA THR A 102 5.59 20.98 2.58
C THR A 102 6.38 22.25 2.27
N ARG A 103 6.92 22.91 3.29
CA ARG A 103 7.77 24.11 3.12
C ARG A 103 9.08 23.81 2.40
N MET A 104 9.70 22.66 2.69
CA MET A 104 10.92 22.21 2.00
C MET A 104 10.66 21.93 0.51
N ILE A 105 9.51 21.36 0.17
CA ILE A 105 9.12 21.15 -1.22
C ILE A 105 8.88 22.49 -1.92
N ALA A 106 8.19 23.42 -1.28
CA ALA A 106 7.95 24.75 -1.85
C ALA A 106 9.25 25.52 -2.08
N SER A 107 10.20 25.47 -1.15
CA SER A 107 11.52 26.11 -1.32
C SER A 107 12.35 25.46 -2.42
N PHE A 108 12.32 24.13 -2.53
CA PHE A 108 12.95 23.42 -3.65
C PHE A 108 12.34 23.83 -5.00
N LEU A 109 11.01 23.92 -5.08
CA LEU A 109 10.33 24.39 -6.29
C LEU A 109 10.75 25.82 -6.67
N GLY A 110 10.91 26.72 -5.70
CA GLY A 110 11.41 28.08 -5.96
C GLY A 110 12.86 28.13 -6.44
N GLN A 111 13.70 27.17 -6.05
CA GLN A 111 15.07 27.05 -6.59
C GLN A 111 15.09 26.52 -8.03
N VAL A 112 14.22 25.56 -8.35
CA VAL A 112 14.14 24.93 -9.68
C VAL A 112 13.43 25.83 -10.69
N PHE A 113 12.37 26.53 -10.24
CA PHE A 113 11.57 27.45 -11.03
C PHE A 113 11.68 28.87 -10.45
N PRO A 114 12.84 29.53 -10.63
CA PRO A 114 12.94 30.94 -10.31
C PRO A 114 11.99 31.70 -11.24
N ALA A 115 11.03 32.40 -10.64
CA ALA A 115 10.10 33.28 -11.35
C ALA A 115 10.82 34.50 -11.92
#